data_AF-A0AA35VXQ7-F1
#
_entry.id   AF-A0AA35VXQ7-F1
#
_cell.length_a   1.000
_cell.length_b   1.000
_cell.length_c   1.000
_cell.angle_alpha   90.00
_cell.angle_beta   90.00
_cell.angle_gamma   90.00
#
_symmetry.space_group_name_H-M   'P 1'
#
loop_
_entity.id
_entity.type
_entity.pdbx_description
1 polymer ?
#
loop_
_entity_poly.entity_id
_entity_poly.type
_entity_poly.pdbx_seq_one_letter_code
_entity_poly.pdbx_strand_id
1 'polypeptide(L)'
;MRLYNTLVGEDREFAPADGKTVKMYVCGVTPYSSTHVGHALSYVVFDTLRRYLAYQGYQVKHIQNFTDVDDKIILRAQEAGISEEELTAQYIEDFFRTTDALNILRADVYPRATQEIEPILDTIQSLVDKGFAYPAAGDVYFRVNRKDDYGKLSHRTLEGMIAGARIQVDEDKEHPMDFVLWKGAKPGEPFWDSPWGPGRPGWHIECTAMSLRYLDYPLDIHGGGQDLIFPHHENENSPERGPHWHNSLRPPLGPQRFAAVR
;
A
#
# COMPACT_ATOMS: atom_id res chain seq x y z
N MET A 1 -18.06 6.03 17.96
CA MET A 1 -18.47 5.11 16.86
C MET A 1 -17.49 3.96 16.86
N ARG A 2 -17.90 2.76 16.47
CA ARG A 2 -17.01 1.59 16.49
C ARG A 2 -16.66 1.15 15.08
N LEU A 3 -15.39 0.82 14.86
CA LEU A 3 -14.90 0.22 13.62
C LEU A 3 -14.28 -1.15 13.95
N TYR A 4 -14.35 -2.08 13.01
CA TYR A 4 -13.63 -3.34 13.13
C TYR A 4 -12.15 -3.09 12.87
N ASN A 5 -11.29 -3.56 13.76
CA ASN A 5 -9.84 -3.42 13.62
C ASN A 5 -9.22 -4.79 13.28
N THR A 6 -8.83 -4.98 12.02
CA THR A 6 -8.30 -6.26 11.54
C THR A 6 -7.03 -6.68 12.26
N LEU A 7 -6.20 -5.74 12.72
CA LEU A 7 -4.97 -6.07 13.45
C LEU A 7 -5.23 -6.79 14.78
N VAL A 8 -6.33 -6.45 15.46
CA VAL A 8 -6.71 -7.05 16.77
C VAL A 8 -7.89 -8.01 16.67
N GLY A 9 -8.61 -8.02 15.54
CA GLY A 9 -9.71 -8.93 15.27
C GLY A 9 -11.04 -8.58 15.93
N GLU A 10 -11.24 -7.33 16.38
CA GLU A 10 -12.46 -6.91 17.10
C GLU A 10 -12.88 -5.47 16.82
N ASP A 11 -14.13 -5.14 17.17
CA ASP A 11 -14.65 -3.77 17.12
C ASP A 11 -14.04 -2.90 18.21
N ARG A 12 -13.53 -1.73 17.85
CA ARG A 12 -12.94 -0.74 18.77
C ARG A 12 -13.61 0.62 18.60
N GLU A 13 -13.67 1.40 19.68
CA GLU A 13 -14.05 2.81 19.58
C GLU A 13 -13.03 3.57 18.71
N PHE A 14 -13.55 4.32 17.75
CA PHE A 14 -12.75 5.13 16.83
C PHE A 14 -12.80 6.61 17.23
N ALA A 15 -11.61 7.21 17.30
CA ALA A 15 -11.38 8.65 17.27
C ALA A 15 -10.05 8.92 16.55
N PRO A 16 -9.95 9.99 15.74
CA PRO A 16 -8.69 10.37 15.11
C PRO A 16 -7.64 10.77 16.14
N ALA A 17 -6.36 10.60 15.80
CA ALA A 17 -5.23 10.85 16.70
C ALA A 17 -5.17 12.31 17.21
N ASP A 18 -5.55 13.28 16.38
CA ASP A 18 -5.60 14.71 16.74
C ASP A 18 -6.98 15.16 17.28
N GLY A 19 -7.94 14.22 17.38
CA GLY A 19 -9.32 14.46 17.80
C GLY A 19 -10.21 15.19 16.80
N LYS A 20 -9.72 15.54 15.59
CA LYS A 20 -10.45 16.35 14.60
C LYS A 20 -10.33 15.86 13.17
N THR A 21 -9.13 15.53 12.72
CA THR A 21 -8.80 15.18 11.34
C THR A 21 -8.55 13.69 11.23
N VAL A 22 -9.33 13.01 10.39
CA VAL A 22 -9.12 11.60 10.06
C VAL A 22 -8.20 11.52 8.84
N LYS A 23 -7.00 10.97 9.04
CA LYS A 23 -6.05 10.59 7.99
C LYS A 23 -6.41 9.21 7.46
N MET A 24 -7.02 9.19 6.27
CA MET A 24 -7.51 7.97 5.65
C MET A 24 -6.76 7.68 4.35
N TYR A 25 -6.06 6.54 4.28
CA TYR A 25 -5.46 6.02 3.06
C TYR A 25 -6.25 4.78 2.60
N VAL A 26 -6.69 4.75 1.34
CA VAL A 26 -7.37 3.59 0.76
C VAL A 26 -6.63 3.16 -0.50
N CYS A 27 -6.09 1.94 -0.51
CA CYS A 27 -5.41 1.39 -1.68
C CYS A 27 -6.33 1.46 -2.91
N GLY A 28 -5.82 2.04 -3.99
CA GLY A 28 -6.58 2.18 -5.23
C GLY A 28 -6.33 1.05 -6.22
N VAL A 29 -6.65 1.29 -7.49
CA VAL A 29 -6.56 0.28 -8.56
C VAL A 29 -5.19 0.28 -9.24
N THR A 30 -4.85 -0.86 -9.85
CA THR A 30 -3.88 -0.94 -10.95
C THR A 30 -4.66 -0.72 -12.27
N PRO A 31 -4.52 0.41 -12.97
CA PRO A 31 -5.37 0.76 -14.10
C PRO A 31 -4.94 0.06 -15.40
N TYR A 32 -5.12 -1.26 -15.47
CA TYR A 32 -4.90 -2.08 -16.68
C TYR A 32 -6.19 -2.68 -17.25
N SER A 33 -7.31 -2.53 -16.54
CA SER A 33 -8.63 -3.03 -16.92
C SER A 33 -9.74 -2.19 -16.27
N SER A 34 -10.96 -2.32 -16.78
CA SER A 34 -12.11 -1.55 -16.29
C SER A 34 -12.46 -1.84 -14.84
N THR A 35 -13.05 -0.84 -14.17
CA THR A 35 -13.48 -0.96 -12.77
C THR A 35 -14.63 -1.97 -12.65
N HIS A 36 -14.36 -3.15 -12.07
CA HIS A 36 -15.37 -4.18 -11.83
C HIS A 36 -16.11 -3.99 -10.49
N VAL A 37 -17.15 -4.78 -10.25
CA VAL A 37 -18.02 -4.69 -9.06
C VAL A 37 -17.27 -4.81 -7.73
N GLY A 38 -16.20 -5.63 -7.66
CA GLY A 38 -15.37 -5.75 -6.46
C GLY A 38 -14.69 -4.43 -6.05
N HIS A 39 -14.11 -3.70 -7.01
CA HIS A 39 -13.55 -2.36 -6.78
C HIS A 39 -14.64 -1.38 -6.33
N ALA A 40 -15.77 -1.36 -7.07
CA ALA A 40 -16.89 -0.49 -6.75
C ALA A 40 -17.41 -0.71 -5.32
N LEU A 41 -17.55 -1.96 -4.88
CA LEU A 41 -17.98 -2.29 -3.51
C LEU A 41 -17.02 -1.69 -2.47
N SER A 42 -15.71 -1.90 -2.64
CA SER A 42 -14.71 -1.35 -1.72
C SER A 42 -14.81 0.17 -1.60
N TYR A 43 -14.89 0.87 -2.74
CA TYR A 43 -14.94 2.34 -2.74
C TYR A 43 -16.26 2.90 -2.23
N VAL A 44 -17.40 2.22 -2.46
CA VAL A 44 -18.68 2.59 -1.84
C VAL A 44 -18.63 2.45 -0.32
N VAL A 45 -18.00 1.40 0.21
CA VAL A 45 -17.83 1.20 1.65
C VAL A 45 -17.00 2.34 2.27
N PHE A 46 -15.85 2.66 1.69
CA PHE A 46 -15.01 3.75 2.19
C PHE A 46 -15.60 5.14 1.97
N ASP A 47 -16.38 5.37 0.91
CA ASP A 47 -17.14 6.60 0.72
C ASP A 47 -18.24 6.76 1.78
N THR A 48 -18.97 5.68 2.07
CA THR A 48 -19.99 5.67 3.13
C THR A 48 -19.35 6.00 4.48
N LEU A 49 -18.21 5.40 4.78
CA LEU A 49 -17.44 5.69 6.00
C LEU A 49 -16.99 7.15 6.04
N ARG A 50 -16.40 7.67 4.96
CA ARG A 50 -15.98 9.07 4.85
C ARG A 50 -17.13 10.03 5.12
N ARG A 51 -18.27 9.80 4.47
CA ARG A 51 -19.48 10.62 4.63
C ARG A 51 -19.99 10.58 6.07
N TYR A 52 -19.98 9.41 6.70
CA TYR A 52 -20.39 9.27 8.09
C TYR A 52 -19.44 9.99 9.05
N LEU A 53 -18.12 9.89 8.84
CA LEU A 53 -17.14 10.63 9.63
C LEU A 53 -17.32 12.15 9.50
N ALA A 54 -17.55 12.64 8.28
CA ALA A 54 -17.85 14.05 8.04
C ALA A 54 -19.17 14.48 8.73
N TYR A 55 -20.20 13.65 8.69
CA TYR A 55 -21.45 13.88 9.41
C TYR A 55 -21.26 13.95 10.93
N GLN A 56 -20.33 13.17 11.49
CA GLN A 56 -19.94 13.24 12.90
C GLN A 56 -19.10 14.49 13.25
N GLY A 57 -18.78 15.34 12.28
CA GLY A 57 -18.04 16.59 12.47
C GLY A 57 -16.53 16.47 12.30
N TYR A 58 -16.01 15.31 11.87
CA TYR A 58 -14.60 15.15 11.56
C TYR A 58 -14.25 15.75 10.19
N GLN A 59 -13.03 16.28 10.07
CA GLN A 59 -12.44 16.59 8.77
C GLN A 59 -11.75 15.32 8.26
N VAL A 60 -12.07 14.85 7.06
CA VAL A 60 -11.43 13.63 6.51
C VAL A 60 -10.46 14.04 5.41
N LYS A 61 -9.17 13.71 5.59
CA LYS A 61 -8.14 13.79 4.56
C LYS A 61 -7.96 12.39 3.96
N HIS A 62 -8.50 12.19 2.77
CA HIS A 62 -8.56 10.92 2.07
C HIS A 62 -7.58 10.90 0.89
N ILE A 63 -6.67 9.93 0.89
CA ILE A 63 -5.72 9.68 -0.20
C ILE A 63 -5.96 8.29 -0.78
N GLN A 64 -5.92 8.19 -2.11
CA GLN A 64 -6.12 6.93 -2.82
C GLN A 64 -5.23 6.89 -4.06
N ASN A 65 -4.30 5.92 -4.14
CA ASN A 65 -3.32 5.90 -5.22
C ASN A 65 -3.82 5.29 -6.54
N PHE A 66 -3.06 5.48 -7.61
CA PHE A 66 -3.04 4.59 -8.77
C PHE A 66 -1.68 3.90 -8.84
N THR A 67 -1.67 2.57 -8.87
CA THR A 67 -0.48 1.78 -9.20
C THR A 67 -0.35 1.72 -10.71
N ASP A 68 0.19 2.77 -11.31
CA ASP A 68 0.31 2.97 -12.76
C ASP A 68 1.63 2.45 -13.35
N VAL A 69 2.36 1.62 -12.59
CA VAL A 69 3.47 0.78 -13.05
C VAL A 69 3.35 -0.59 -12.39
N ASP A 70 3.14 -1.65 -13.19
CA ASP A 70 3.01 -3.03 -12.70
C ASP A 70 3.24 -4.02 -13.85
N ASP A 71 3.59 -5.28 -13.53
CA ASP A 71 3.75 -6.35 -14.52
C ASP A 71 2.51 -6.51 -15.42
N LYS A 72 1.30 -6.34 -14.85
CA LYS A 72 0.04 -6.45 -15.59
C LYS A 72 -0.16 -5.30 -16.57
N ILE A 73 0.29 -4.09 -16.22
CA ILE A 73 0.22 -2.92 -17.11
C ILE A 73 1.16 -3.13 -18.29
N ILE A 74 2.42 -3.50 -18.03
CA ILE A 74 3.42 -3.75 -19.07
C ILE A 74 2.93 -4.82 -20.04
N LEU A 75 2.47 -5.96 -19.51
CA LEU A 75 1.94 -7.05 -20.35
C LEU A 75 0.74 -6.60 -21.18
N ARG A 76 -0.21 -5.90 -20.57
CA ARG A 76 -1.44 -5.48 -21.25
C ARG A 76 -1.20 -4.39 -22.29
N ALA A 77 -0.29 -3.47 -22.04
CA ALA A 77 0.13 -2.44 -22.97
C ALA A 77 0.78 -3.07 -24.21
N GLN A 78 1.68 -4.05 -24.00
CA GLN A 78 2.30 -4.84 -25.08
C GLN A 78 1.27 -5.61 -25.91
N GLU A 79 0.31 -6.29 -25.27
CA GLU A 79 -0.79 -6.99 -25.96
C GLU A 79 -1.67 -6.05 -26.79
N ALA A 80 -1.91 -4.83 -26.30
CA ALA A 80 -2.76 -3.83 -26.94
C ALA A 80 -2.01 -3.00 -28.00
N GLY A 81 -0.67 -3.05 -28.04
CA GLY A 81 0.14 -2.27 -28.96
C GLY A 81 0.12 -0.77 -28.68
N ILE A 82 -0.07 -0.37 -27.42
CA ILE A 82 -0.08 1.03 -26.95
C ILE A 82 0.93 1.19 -25.81
N SER A 83 1.26 2.43 -25.44
CA SER A 83 2.11 2.71 -24.28
C SER A 83 1.39 2.44 -22.95
N GLU A 84 2.17 2.21 -21.89
CA GLU A 84 1.67 2.08 -20.53
C GLU A 84 0.95 3.36 -20.07
N GLU A 85 1.44 4.53 -20.47
CA GLU A 85 0.80 5.81 -20.16
C GLU A 85 -0.58 5.92 -20.82
N GLU A 86 -0.71 5.56 -22.11
CA GLU A 86 -1.99 5.55 -22.80
C GLU A 86 -2.97 4.56 -22.16
N LEU A 87 -2.51 3.34 -21.84
CA LEU A 87 -3.32 2.32 -21.19
C LEU A 87 -3.84 2.80 -19.83
N THR A 88 -2.94 3.30 -18.98
CA THR A 88 -3.27 3.73 -17.62
C THR A 88 -4.15 4.98 -17.63
N ALA A 89 -3.91 5.94 -18.53
CA ALA A 89 -4.77 7.11 -18.70
C ALA A 89 -6.21 6.71 -19.06
N GLN A 90 -6.39 5.77 -20.01
CA GLN A 90 -7.69 5.26 -20.41
C GLN A 90 -8.45 4.65 -19.23
N TYR A 91 -7.80 3.79 -18.43
CA TYR A 91 -8.48 3.13 -17.30
C TYR A 91 -8.63 4.01 -16.06
N ILE A 92 -7.80 5.04 -15.90
CA ILE A 92 -8.02 6.09 -14.89
C ILE A 92 -9.27 6.92 -15.26
N GLU A 93 -9.47 7.23 -16.54
CA GLU A 93 -10.70 7.90 -16.99
C GLU A 93 -11.92 7.00 -16.77
N ASP A 94 -11.82 5.71 -17.11
CA ASP A 94 -12.88 4.73 -16.85
C ASP A 94 -13.20 4.59 -15.35
N PHE A 95 -12.18 4.59 -14.50
CA PHE A 95 -12.31 4.62 -13.05
C PHE A 95 -13.13 5.84 -12.61
N PHE A 96 -12.74 7.05 -12.98
CA PHE A 96 -13.45 8.26 -12.58
C PHE A 96 -14.89 8.29 -13.09
N ARG A 97 -15.11 7.92 -14.35
CA ARG A 97 -16.45 7.81 -14.95
C ARG A 97 -17.33 6.86 -14.13
N THR A 98 -16.77 5.72 -13.71
CA THR A 98 -17.49 4.70 -12.94
C THR A 98 -17.78 5.17 -11.51
N THR A 99 -16.78 5.70 -10.81
CA THR A 99 -16.94 6.16 -9.42
C THR A 99 -17.84 7.38 -9.31
N ASP A 100 -17.77 8.31 -10.27
CA ASP A 100 -18.64 9.48 -10.33
C ASP A 100 -20.10 9.06 -10.60
N ALA A 101 -20.33 8.09 -11.49
CA ALA A 101 -21.66 7.55 -11.76
C ALA A 101 -22.27 6.83 -10.53
N LEU A 102 -21.42 6.30 -9.64
CA LEU A 102 -21.81 5.72 -8.36
C LEU A 102 -21.94 6.77 -7.24
N ASN A 103 -21.75 8.06 -7.54
CA ASN A 103 -21.77 9.16 -6.57
C ASN A 103 -20.75 8.98 -5.42
N ILE A 104 -19.61 8.37 -5.72
CA ILE A 104 -18.48 8.25 -4.78
C ILE A 104 -17.76 9.60 -4.75
N LEU A 105 -17.50 10.14 -3.55
CA LEU A 105 -16.71 11.36 -3.42
C LEU A 105 -15.26 11.08 -3.80
N ARG A 106 -14.74 11.84 -4.76
CA ARG A 106 -13.32 11.81 -5.13
C ARG A 106 -12.43 12.02 -3.91
N ALA A 107 -11.36 11.23 -3.78
CA ALA A 107 -10.30 11.44 -2.80
C ALA A 107 -9.67 12.83 -2.96
N ASP A 108 -9.05 13.33 -1.90
CA ASP A 108 -8.45 14.66 -1.92
C ASP A 108 -7.18 14.67 -2.80
N VAL A 109 -6.47 13.54 -2.88
CA VAL A 109 -5.35 13.34 -3.80
C VAL A 109 -5.34 11.92 -4.35
N TYR A 110 -4.99 11.81 -5.63
CA TYR A 110 -4.75 10.56 -6.34
C TYR A 110 -3.30 10.42 -6.80
N PRO A 111 -2.35 10.08 -5.90
CA PRO A 111 -0.96 9.96 -6.27
C PRO A 111 -0.75 8.76 -7.20
N ARG A 112 0.16 8.92 -8.17
CA ARG A 112 0.54 7.89 -9.13
C ARG A 112 1.90 7.34 -8.77
N ALA A 113 2.08 6.02 -8.77
CA ALA A 113 3.36 5.38 -8.45
C ALA A 113 4.50 5.91 -9.34
N THR A 114 4.26 6.14 -10.64
CA THR A 114 5.24 6.70 -11.59
C THR A 114 5.68 8.13 -11.25
N GLN A 115 4.90 8.87 -10.46
CA GLN A 115 5.16 10.27 -10.07
C GLN A 115 5.80 10.38 -8.68
N GLU A 116 5.93 9.26 -7.96
CA GLU A 116 6.34 9.21 -6.55
C GLU A 116 7.64 8.42 -6.36
N ILE A 117 8.45 8.33 -7.42
CA ILE A 117 9.69 7.55 -7.45
C ILE A 117 10.72 8.06 -6.44
N GLU A 118 10.94 9.37 -6.34
CA GLU A 118 11.88 9.94 -5.36
C GLU A 118 11.50 9.56 -3.91
N PRO A 119 10.27 9.82 -3.43
CA PRO A 119 9.82 9.34 -2.11
C PRO A 119 9.95 7.83 -1.90
N ILE A 120 9.71 7.03 -2.95
CA ILE A 120 9.89 5.59 -2.89
C ILE A 120 11.36 5.24 -2.67
N LEU A 121 12.27 5.78 -3.48
CA LEU A 121 13.71 5.54 -3.38
C LEU A 121 14.24 5.95 -2.00
N ASP A 122 13.82 7.11 -1.47
CA ASP A 122 14.18 7.56 -0.12
C ASP A 122 13.70 6.57 0.95
N THR A 123 12.48 6.04 0.79
CA THR A 123 11.91 5.05 1.72
C THR A 123 12.71 3.75 1.68
N ILE A 124 13.07 3.27 0.49
CA ILE A 124 13.89 2.05 0.33
C ILE A 124 15.28 2.27 0.90
N GLN A 125 15.93 3.40 0.62
CA GLN A 125 17.26 3.72 1.16
C GLN A 125 17.23 3.74 2.69
N SER A 126 16.19 4.33 3.29
CA SER A 126 16.03 4.32 4.75
C SER A 126 15.91 2.90 5.33
N LEU A 127 15.30 1.97 4.59
CA LEU A 127 15.18 0.57 5.02
C LEU A 127 16.50 -0.20 4.87
N VAL A 128 17.25 0.08 3.81
CA VAL A 128 18.59 -0.46 3.61
C VAL A 128 19.52 0.01 4.72
N ASP A 129 19.53 1.31 5.01
CA ASP A 129 20.40 1.91 6.05
C ASP A 129 20.13 1.35 7.45
N LYS A 130 18.87 0.99 7.75
CA LYS A 130 18.46 0.37 9.02
C LYS A 130 18.63 -1.16 9.05
N GLY A 131 19.06 -1.77 7.95
CA GLY A 131 19.23 -3.22 7.84
C GLY A 131 17.92 -4.01 7.68
N PHE A 132 16.79 -3.35 7.37
CA PHE A 132 15.51 -4.00 7.04
C PHE A 132 15.41 -4.41 5.59
N ALA A 133 16.24 -3.85 4.71
CA ALA A 133 16.28 -4.19 3.29
C ALA A 133 17.70 -4.46 2.81
N TYR A 134 17.83 -5.13 1.67
CA TYR A 134 19.11 -5.43 1.05
C TYR A 134 19.03 -5.51 -0.47
N PRO A 135 20.06 -5.00 -1.17
CA PRO A 135 20.19 -5.22 -2.59
C PRO A 135 20.76 -6.63 -2.88
N ALA A 136 20.20 -7.30 -3.88
CA ALA A 136 20.74 -8.54 -4.45
C ALA A 136 20.37 -8.62 -5.93
N ALA A 137 21.34 -8.95 -6.79
CA ALA A 137 21.16 -9.11 -8.24
C ALA A 137 20.45 -7.96 -8.99
N GLY A 138 20.51 -6.72 -8.48
CA GLY A 138 19.86 -5.55 -9.07
C GLY A 138 18.44 -5.29 -8.54
N ASP A 139 17.91 -6.21 -7.75
CA ASP A 139 16.71 -6.01 -6.94
C ASP A 139 17.07 -5.48 -5.55
N VAL A 140 16.08 -4.97 -4.82
CA VAL A 140 16.14 -4.72 -3.37
C VAL A 140 14.99 -5.44 -2.71
N TYR A 141 15.30 -6.25 -1.69
CA TYR A 141 14.32 -7.04 -0.93
C TYR A 141 14.16 -6.52 0.50
N PHE A 142 12.96 -6.68 1.05
CA PHE A 142 12.69 -6.51 2.48
C PHE A 142 12.91 -7.81 3.25
N ARG A 143 13.63 -7.75 4.37
CA ARG A 143 13.88 -8.88 5.28
C ARG A 143 12.70 -9.10 6.22
N VAL A 144 11.83 -10.07 5.94
CA VAL A 144 10.67 -10.34 6.80
C VAL A 144 11.09 -10.78 8.21
N ASN A 145 12.21 -11.49 8.35
CA ASN A 145 12.74 -11.96 9.63
C ASN A 145 13.29 -10.84 10.53
N ARG A 146 13.48 -9.63 10.00
CA ARG A 146 13.86 -8.47 10.81
C ARG A 146 12.67 -7.81 11.50
N LYS A 147 11.45 -8.23 11.17
CA LYS A 147 10.23 -7.72 11.78
C LYS A 147 9.58 -8.78 12.67
N ASP A 148 9.69 -8.58 13.98
CA ASP A 148 9.21 -9.53 14.99
C ASP A 148 7.69 -9.81 14.93
N ASP A 149 6.90 -8.85 14.47
CA ASP A 149 5.44 -8.97 14.35
C ASP A 149 4.93 -9.12 12.91
N TYR A 150 5.79 -9.58 11.99
CA TYR A 150 5.37 -9.87 10.61
C TYR A 150 4.33 -10.99 10.58
N GLY A 151 3.20 -10.75 9.91
CA GLY A 151 2.07 -11.67 9.84
C GLY A 151 0.96 -11.38 10.86
N LYS A 152 1.16 -10.40 11.74
CA LYS A 152 0.18 -10.02 12.77
C LYS A 152 -1.11 -9.44 12.20
N LEU A 153 -1.06 -8.67 11.10
CA LEU A 153 -2.28 -8.13 10.49
C LEU A 153 -3.14 -9.25 9.88
N SER A 154 -2.47 -10.18 9.21
CA SER A 154 -3.10 -11.29 8.50
C SER A 154 -3.40 -12.50 9.40
N HIS A 155 -3.00 -12.45 10.68
CA HIS A 155 -3.09 -13.55 11.65
C HIS A 155 -2.43 -14.84 11.13
N ARG A 156 -1.27 -14.70 10.48
CA ARG A 156 -0.49 -15.79 9.88
C ARG A 156 0.90 -15.84 10.50
N THR A 157 1.45 -17.04 10.65
CA THR A 157 2.88 -17.23 10.99
C THR A 157 3.70 -17.42 9.72
N LEU A 158 5.00 -17.09 9.77
CA LEU A 158 5.91 -17.29 8.64
C LEU A 158 5.95 -18.77 8.20
N GLU A 159 5.97 -19.70 9.14
CA GLU A 159 5.97 -21.14 8.85
C GLU A 159 4.69 -21.56 8.12
N GLY A 160 3.54 -21.03 8.55
CA GLY A 160 2.25 -21.29 7.91
C GLY A 160 2.18 -20.73 6.49
N MET A 161 2.77 -19.55 6.26
CA MET A 161 2.87 -18.95 4.92
C MET A 161 3.75 -19.80 3.99
N ILE A 162 4.90 -20.26 4.48
CA ILE A 162 5.83 -21.09 3.71
C ILE A 162 5.21 -22.44 3.34
N ALA A 163 4.54 -23.11 4.29
CA ALA A 163 3.91 -24.40 4.06
C ALA A 163 2.76 -24.34 3.03
N GLY A 164 2.06 -23.20 2.96
CA GLY A 164 0.95 -23.00 2.02
C GLY A 164 1.36 -22.54 0.63
N ALA A 165 2.57 -21.99 0.46
CA ALA A 165 3.05 -21.46 -0.80
C ALA A 165 3.91 -22.50 -1.54
N ARG A 166 3.69 -22.66 -2.85
CA ARG A 166 4.66 -23.31 -3.74
C ARG A 166 5.81 -22.34 -3.97
N ILE A 167 6.66 -22.13 -2.97
CA ILE A 167 7.77 -21.18 -3.07
C ILE A 167 8.84 -21.81 -3.96
N GLN A 168 9.07 -21.23 -5.14
CA GLN A 168 10.29 -21.48 -5.88
C GLN A 168 11.45 -20.89 -5.09
N VAL A 169 12.52 -21.67 -4.92
CA VAL A 169 13.74 -21.18 -4.30
C VAL A 169 14.30 -20.08 -5.19
N ASP A 170 14.39 -18.89 -4.63
CA ASP A 170 15.04 -17.74 -5.23
C ASP A 170 16.38 -17.59 -4.51
N GLU A 171 17.48 -17.84 -5.22
CA GLU A 171 18.83 -17.85 -4.63
C GLU A 171 19.29 -16.45 -4.19
N ASP A 172 18.65 -15.40 -4.69
CA ASP A 172 18.96 -14.01 -4.36
C ASP A 172 18.31 -13.56 -3.05
N LYS A 173 17.37 -14.34 -2.50
CA LYS A 173 16.69 -14.03 -1.23
C LYS A 173 17.36 -14.70 -0.04
N GLU A 174 17.66 -13.90 0.98
CA GLU A 174 18.07 -14.39 2.30
C GLU A 174 16.98 -15.23 2.98
N HIS A 175 15.70 -14.94 2.69
CA HIS A 175 14.57 -15.72 3.18
C HIS A 175 13.46 -15.87 2.13
N PRO A 176 12.79 -17.04 2.01
CA PRO A 176 11.80 -17.29 0.94
C PRO A 176 10.60 -16.34 0.92
N MET A 177 10.28 -15.75 2.07
CA MET A 177 9.18 -14.79 2.23
C MET A 177 9.60 -13.33 2.04
N ASP A 178 10.89 -13.05 1.82
CA ASP A 178 11.34 -11.71 1.48
C ASP A 178 10.70 -11.24 0.18
N PHE A 179 10.31 -9.98 0.15
CA PHE A 179 9.57 -9.40 -0.97
C PHE A 179 10.31 -8.21 -1.56
N VAL A 180 10.10 -8.01 -2.85
CA VAL A 180 10.78 -6.96 -3.63
C VAL A 180 10.24 -5.58 -3.23
N LEU A 181 11.16 -4.68 -2.91
CA LEU A 181 10.94 -3.24 -2.76
C LEU A 181 11.33 -2.49 -4.04
N TRP A 182 12.40 -2.92 -4.71
CA TRP A 182 12.84 -2.40 -6.01
C TRP A 182 13.15 -3.56 -6.93
N LYS A 183 12.55 -3.58 -8.11
CA LYS A 183 12.75 -4.63 -9.11
C LYS A 183 13.66 -4.10 -10.21
N GLY A 184 14.81 -4.74 -10.43
CA GLY A 184 15.72 -4.45 -11.52
C GLY A 184 15.01 -4.57 -12.86
N ALA A 185 15.25 -3.60 -13.75
CA ALA A 185 14.56 -3.53 -15.02
C ALA A 185 15.06 -4.61 -16.00
N LYS A 186 14.13 -5.27 -16.69
CA LYS A 186 14.45 -6.14 -17.82
C LYS A 186 14.51 -5.33 -19.13
N PRO A 187 15.20 -5.82 -20.17
CA PRO A 187 15.21 -5.15 -21.48
C PRO A 187 13.79 -4.91 -21.99
N GLY A 188 13.46 -3.65 -22.27
CA GLY A 188 12.16 -3.23 -22.77
C GLY A 188 11.10 -2.94 -21.71
N GLU A 189 11.41 -3.09 -20.41
CA GLU A 189 10.53 -2.61 -19.33
C GLU A 189 10.79 -1.12 -19.04
N PRO A 190 9.77 -0.37 -18.57
CA PRO A 190 9.97 0.98 -18.04
C PRO A 190 10.84 0.94 -16.79
N PHE A 191 11.70 1.95 -16.63
CA PHE A 191 12.62 2.03 -15.50
C PHE A 191 12.93 3.46 -15.09
N TRP A 192 13.43 3.58 -13.87
CA TRP A 192 14.01 4.79 -13.30
C TRP A 192 15.39 4.46 -12.75
N ASP A 193 16.26 5.46 -12.71
CA ASP A 193 17.59 5.32 -12.10
C ASP A 193 17.48 5.22 -10.58
N SER A 194 18.31 4.39 -9.97
CA SER A 194 18.39 4.23 -8.51
C SER A 194 19.82 3.92 -8.07
N PRO A 195 20.13 4.04 -6.76
CA PRO A 195 21.42 3.59 -6.21
C PRO A 195 21.75 2.11 -6.45
N TRP A 196 20.74 1.29 -6.79
CA TRP A 196 20.87 -0.15 -7.02
C TRP A 196 20.81 -0.53 -8.50
N GLY A 197 20.80 0.47 -9.40
CA GLY A 197 20.67 0.28 -10.85
C GLY A 197 19.27 0.61 -11.37
N PRO A 198 19.08 0.57 -12.70
CA PRO A 198 17.80 0.87 -13.33
C PRO A 198 16.75 -0.17 -12.91
N GLY A 199 15.58 0.30 -12.50
CA GLY A 199 14.49 -0.57 -12.05
C GLY A 199 13.19 0.18 -11.83
N ARG A 200 12.28 -0.45 -11.09
CA ARG A 200 10.96 0.09 -10.77
C ARG A 200 10.51 -0.33 -9.38
N PRO A 201 9.57 0.39 -8.76
CA PRO A 201 9.05 0.01 -7.45
C PRO A 201 8.43 -1.38 -7.43
N GLY A 202 8.55 -2.03 -6.27
CA GLY A 202 7.70 -3.15 -5.90
C GLY A 202 6.33 -2.66 -5.40
N TRP A 203 5.27 -3.42 -5.67
CA TRP A 203 3.88 -3.03 -5.40
C TRP A 203 3.63 -2.49 -3.97
N HIS A 204 4.26 -3.07 -2.95
CA HIS A 204 4.01 -2.71 -1.55
C HIS A 204 4.69 -1.41 -1.10
N ILE A 205 5.83 -1.06 -1.69
CA ILE A 205 6.58 0.11 -1.24
C ILE A 205 5.96 1.42 -1.73
N GLU A 206 5.23 1.37 -2.85
CA GLU A 206 4.47 2.48 -3.42
C GLU A 206 3.51 3.07 -2.39
N CYS A 207 2.57 2.26 -1.89
CA CYS A 207 1.57 2.72 -0.93
C CYS A 207 2.20 3.16 0.40
N THR A 208 3.30 2.52 0.82
CA THR A 208 4.08 2.94 2.00
C THR A 208 4.62 4.36 1.83
N ALA A 209 5.28 4.65 0.71
CA ALA A 209 5.89 5.95 0.45
C ALA A 209 4.83 7.05 0.21
N MET A 210 3.79 6.75 -0.58
CA MET A 210 2.71 7.70 -0.85
C MET A 210 1.92 8.04 0.42
N SER A 211 1.55 7.05 1.24
CA SER A 211 0.85 7.32 2.50
C SER A 211 1.69 8.17 3.46
N LEU A 212 3.01 7.93 3.55
CA LEU A 212 3.94 8.75 4.33
C LEU A 212 3.94 10.19 3.85
N ARG A 213 4.12 10.41 2.54
CA ARG A 213 4.24 11.74 1.93
C ARG A 213 2.98 12.60 2.13
N TYR A 214 1.80 12.01 1.96
CA TYR A 214 0.55 12.79 1.92
C TYR A 214 -0.16 12.91 3.27
N LEU A 215 0.02 11.96 4.18
CA LEU A 215 -0.73 11.93 5.45
C LEU A 215 0.15 12.03 6.69
N ASP A 216 1.47 11.88 6.56
CA ASP A 216 2.37 11.58 7.67
C ASP A 216 1.89 10.35 8.47
N TYR A 217 2.63 9.99 9.53
CA TYR A 217 2.24 8.90 10.42
C TYR A 217 1.97 9.37 11.85
N PRO A 218 1.10 8.67 12.59
CA PRO A 218 0.32 7.49 12.16
C PRO A 218 -0.88 7.85 11.27
N LEU A 219 -1.29 6.89 10.42
CA LEU A 219 -2.61 6.90 9.76
C LEU A 219 -3.70 6.52 10.77
N ASP A 220 -4.88 7.13 10.65
CA ASP A 220 -6.04 6.76 11.47
C ASP A 220 -6.76 5.53 10.89
N ILE A 221 -6.91 5.52 9.55
CA ILE A 221 -7.58 4.46 8.80
C ILE A 221 -6.72 4.09 7.58
N HIS A 222 -6.38 2.82 7.47
CA HIS A 222 -5.80 2.24 6.26
C HIS A 222 -6.75 1.15 5.70
N GLY A 223 -7.30 1.41 4.52
CA GLY A 223 -8.35 0.63 3.89
C GLY A 223 -7.98 0.03 2.54
N GLY A 224 -8.77 -0.94 2.10
CA GLY A 224 -8.62 -1.62 0.81
C GLY A 224 -9.53 -2.85 0.74
N GLY A 225 -9.44 -3.62 -0.35
CA GLY A 225 -10.12 -4.91 -0.48
C GLY A 225 -9.64 -5.93 0.57
N GLN A 226 -10.48 -6.93 0.88
CA GLN A 226 -10.12 -7.98 1.85
C GLN A 226 -8.91 -8.81 1.39
N ASP A 227 -8.76 -8.98 0.08
CA ASP A 227 -7.61 -9.61 -0.56
C ASP A 227 -6.30 -8.85 -0.32
N LEU A 228 -6.36 -7.56 -0.01
CA LEU A 228 -5.17 -6.76 0.29
C LEU A 228 -4.64 -6.96 1.71
N ILE A 229 -5.37 -7.62 2.62
CA ILE A 229 -4.86 -7.92 3.98
C ILE A 229 -3.50 -8.62 3.90
N PHE A 230 -3.36 -9.60 2.99
CA PHE A 230 -2.11 -10.27 2.72
C PHE A 230 -1.99 -10.62 1.23
N PRO A 231 -0.85 -10.34 0.58
CA PRO A 231 0.40 -9.83 1.18
C PRO A 231 0.45 -8.30 1.34
N HIS A 232 -0.46 -7.55 0.70
CA HIS A 232 -0.24 -6.12 0.46
C HIS A 232 -0.11 -5.26 1.73
N HIS A 233 -1.18 -5.15 2.53
CA HIS A 233 -1.18 -4.35 3.75
C HIS A 233 -0.22 -4.89 4.82
N GLU A 234 0.02 -6.21 4.88
CA GLU A 234 1.03 -6.79 5.78
C GLU A 234 2.44 -6.27 5.41
N ASN A 235 2.78 -6.29 4.13
CA ASN A 235 4.05 -5.83 3.60
C ASN A 235 4.22 -4.31 3.75
N GLU A 236 3.15 -3.54 3.55
CA GLU A 236 3.16 -2.09 3.81
C GLU A 236 3.38 -1.75 5.29
N ASN A 237 2.87 -2.57 6.20
CA ASN A 237 3.09 -2.38 7.63
C ASN A 237 4.51 -2.81 8.06
N SER A 238 5.35 -3.32 7.15
CA SER A 238 6.63 -3.96 7.49
C SER A 238 7.86 -3.07 7.62
N PRO A 239 8.02 -2.00 6.83
CA PRO A 239 9.03 -0.98 7.05
C PRO A 239 9.06 -0.46 8.51
N GLU A 240 10.21 -0.53 9.20
CA GLU A 240 10.41 0.22 10.46
C GLU A 240 10.58 1.71 10.14
N ARG A 241 9.53 2.47 10.46
CA ARG A 241 9.38 3.88 10.06
C ARG A 241 10.08 4.82 11.06
N GLY A 242 11.41 4.88 11.01
CA GLY A 242 12.22 6.02 11.45
C GLY A 242 12.43 6.25 12.96
N PRO A 243 13.36 7.15 13.34
CA PRO A 243 13.88 7.31 14.71
C PRO A 243 12.87 7.82 15.75
N HIS A 244 11.68 8.30 15.33
CA HIS A 244 10.62 8.69 16.26
C HIS A 244 9.84 7.51 16.86
N TRP A 245 10.14 6.27 16.43
CA TRP A 245 9.46 5.05 16.88
C TRP A 245 9.92 4.56 18.26
N HIS A 246 11.17 4.82 18.68
CA HIS A 246 11.70 4.28 19.94
C HIS A 246 11.04 4.83 21.22
N ASN A 247 10.19 5.87 21.13
CA ASN A 247 9.53 6.47 22.30
C ASN A 247 8.10 5.98 22.55
N SER A 248 7.54 5.07 21.74
CA SER A 248 6.15 4.58 21.89
C SER A 248 6.00 3.22 22.58
N LEU A 249 7.05 2.70 23.21
CA LEU A 249 6.98 1.50 24.08
C LEU A 249 6.62 1.81 25.54
N ARG A 250 6.04 2.99 25.83
CA ARG A 250 5.30 3.22 27.08
C ARG A 250 3.82 3.43 26.75
N PRO A 251 2.88 2.73 27.41
CA PRO A 251 1.47 3.04 27.26
C PRO A 251 1.19 4.38 27.95
N PRO A 252 0.50 5.29 27.26
CA PRO A 252 -0.72 5.79 27.87
C PRO A 252 -1.86 5.93 26.84
N LEU A 253 -3.02 5.35 27.16
CA LEU A 253 -4.38 5.83 26.83
C LEU A 253 -4.51 6.76 25.58
N GLY A 254 -4.88 6.23 24.40
CA GLY A 254 -5.22 7.01 23.19
C GLY A 254 -5.06 6.23 21.87
N PRO A 255 -5.74 6.60 20.76
CA PRO A 255 -6.51 5.69 19.90
C PRO A 255 -5.64 4.73 19.05
N GLN A 256 -5.99 3.45 19.08
CA GLN A 256 -5.26 2.38 18.41
C GLN A 256 -5.84 2.08 17.01
N ARG A 257 -5.13 2.59 15.99
CA ARG A 257 -4.86 2.10 14.62
C ARG A 257 -5.88 1.16 14.00
N PHE A 258 -6.66 1.60 13.01
CA PHE A 258 -7.59 0.73 12.27
C PHE A 258 -7.00 0.30 10.93
N ALA A 259 -6.72 -1.00 10.80
CA ALA A 259 -6.42 -1.64 9.53
C ALA A 259 -7.66 -2.41 9.04
N ALA A 260 -8.04 -2.16 7.78
CA ALA A 260 -9.10 -2.80 7.01
C ALA A 260 -10.50 -2.81 7.67
N VAL A 261 -11.36 -1.89 7.22
CA VAL A 261 -12.80 -1.92 7.47
C VAL A 261 -13.43 -2.87 6.44
N ARG A 262 -14.18 -3.87 6.92
CA ARG A 262 -14.90 -4.86 6.10
C ARG A 262 -16.08 -4.23 5.35
#